data_AF-A0A2T4XWA6-F1
#
_entry.id   AF-A0A2T4XWA6-F1
#
_cell.length_a   1.000
_cell.length_b   1.000
_cell.length_c   1.000
_cell.angle_alpha   90.00
_cell.angle_beta   90.00
_cell.angle_gamma   90.00
#
_symmetry.space_group_name_H-M   'P 1'
#
loop_
_entity.id
_entity.type
_entity.pdbx_description
1 polymer ?
#
loop_
_entity_poly.entity_id
_entity_poly.type
_entity_poly.pdbx_seq_one_letter_code
_entity_poly.pdbx_strand_id
1 'polypeptide(L)'
;MNVIRTSIPDVLILEPKIFSDERGFFMESYHQEKFIKIIGREIEFVQDNHSKSAKGVLRGLHFQKGDDSQGKLIRCIRGAIFDVAVDLRINSRTFGKWVGEYISAENKKQIWIPEGFAHGFLVMNDESEIVYKASSFYNPNAEETIKWNDEDLNINWPEQPSSLSLKDQNGISLEKYLSECKNEK
;
A
#
# COMPACT_ATOMS: atom_id res chain seq x y z
N MET A 1 11.39 -12.44 -11.62
CA MET A 1 10.96 -11.63 -10.47
C MET A 1 10.98 -12.56 -9.28
N ASN A 2 11.67 -12.19 -8.20
CA ASN A 2 11.58 -12.93 -6.94
C ASN A 2 10.35 -12.45 -6.16
N VAL A 3 9.66 -13.37 -5.48
CA VAL A 3 8.42 -13.09 -4.75
C VAL A 3 8.64 -13.49 -3.30
N ILE A 4 8.50 -12.53 -2.41
CA ILE A 4 8.65 -12.71 -0.97
C ILE A 4 7.27 -12.55 -0.33
N ARG A 5 6.84 -13.58 0.39
CA ARG A 5 5.61 -13.53 1.19
C ARG A 5 5.91 -12.82 2.51
N THR A 6 4.98 -11.97 2.92
CA THR A 6 5.07 -11.24 4.19
C THR A 6 4.37 -12.02 5.30
N SER A 7 4.24 -11.43 6.50
CA SER A 7 3.46 -12.01 7.60
C SER A 7 1.98 -12.19 7.26
N ILE A 8 1.47 -11.45 6.26
CA ILE A 8 0.14 -11.64 5.66
C ILE A 8 0.37 -12.18 4.24
N PRO A 9 0.19 -13.49 3.97
CA PRO A 9 0.65 -14.13 2.74
C PRO A 9 0.12 -13.54 1.42
N ASP A 10 -1.00 -12.81 1.47
CA ASP A 10 -1.61 -12.16 0.31
C ASP A 10 -0.92 -10.84 -0.07
N VAL A 11 -0.21 -10.21 0.89
CA VAL A 11 0.64 -9.04 0.66
C VAL A 11 2.01 -9.54 0.24
N LEU A 12 2.44 -9.16 -0.97
CA LEU A 12 3.64 -9.69 -1.60
C LEU A 12 4.67 -8.59 -1.83
N ILE A 13 5.93 -8.92 -1.57
CA ILE A 13 7.07 -8.10 -1.99
C ILE A 13 7.65 -8.69 -3.26
N LEU A 14 7.75 -7.86 -4.28
CA LEU A 14 8.21 -8.22 -5.61
C LEU A 14 9.56 -7.57 -5.89
N GLU A 15 10.55 -8.42 -6.15
CA GLU A 15 11.89 -7.99 -6.50
C GLU A 15 12.11 -8.20 -8.01
N PRO A 16 12.12 -7.10 -8.80
CA PRO A 16 12.36 -7.19 -10.23
C PRO A 16 13.81 -7.61 -10.51
N LYS A 17 14.01 -8.27 -11.65
CA LYS A 17 15.38 -8.53 -12.13
C LYS A 17 15.93 -7.22 -12.71
N ILE A 18 17.10 -6.80 -12.22
CA ILE A 18 17.76 -5.57 -12.66
C ILE A 18 18.88 -5.93 -13.64
N PHE A 19 18.91 -5.24 -14.77
CA PHE A 19 19.99 -5.30 -15.75
C PHE A 19 20.72 -3.97 -15.71
N SER A 20 21.99 -3.95 -15.31
CA SER A 20 22.77 -2.71 -15.17
C SER A 20 23.98 -2.71 -16.09
N ASP A 21 24.32 -1.54 -16.61
CA ASP A 21 25.52 -1.26 -17.40
C ASP A 21 25.97 0.20 -17.16
N GLU A 22 27.02 0.65 -17.85
CA GLU A 22 27.58 1.99 -17.70
C GLU A 22 26.60 3.14 -18.01
N ARG A 23 25.48 2.86 -18.69
CA ARG A 23 24.44 3.85 -19.02
C ARG A 23 23.39 3.98 -17.91
N GLY A 24 23.34 3.03 -16.97
CA GLY A 24 22.36 2.99 -15.89
C GLY A 24 21.79 1.60 -15.68
N PHE A 25 20.48 1.50 -15.52
CA PHE A 25 19.79 0.21 -15.35
C PHE A 25 18.48 0.14 -16.13
N PHE A 26 18.12 -1.07 -16.51
CA PHE A 26 16.83 -1.44 -17.06
C PHE A 26 16.18 -2.49 -16.16
N MET A 27 14.86 -2.40 -16.00
CA MET A 27 14.08 -3.45 -15.38
C MET A 27 12.65 -3.46 -15.94
N GLU A 28 12.09 -4.66 -16.05
CA GLU A 28 10.67 -4.84 -16.28
C GLU A 28 9.93 -4.56 -14.96
N SER A 29 9.38 -3.36 -14.81
CA SER A 29 8.63 -2.97 -13.62
C SER A 29 7.27 -3.64 -13.53
N TYR A 30 6.66 -4.01 -14.67
CA TYR A 30 5.38 -4.71 -14.70
C TYR A 30 5.26 -5.60 -15.93
N HIS A 31 4.66 -6.78 -15.77
CA HIS A 31 4.30 -7.67 -16.86
C HIS A 31 3.05 -8.46 -16.48
N GLN A 32 1.93 -8.15 -17.16
CA GLN A 32 0.59 -8.67 -16.89
C GLN A 32 0.55 -10.19 -16.63
N GLU A 33 1.03 -10.99 -17.59
CA GLU A 33 0.96 -12.45 -17.50
C GLU A 33 1.77 -13.02 -16.32
N LYS A 34 2.96 -12.46 -16.04
CA LYS A 34 3.79 -12.88 -14.90
C LYS A 34 3.12 -12.50 -13.59
N PHE A 35 2.52 -11.32 -13.54
CA PHE A 35 1.84 -10.83 -12.34
C PHE A 35 0.60 -11.68 -12.00
N ILE A 36 -0.26 -11.97 -12.98
CA ILE A 36 -1.41 -12.89 -12.81
C ILE A 36 -0.97 -14.25 -12.28
N LYS A 37 0.10 -14.83 -12.84
CA LYS A 37 0.66 -16.10 -12.37
C LYS A 37 1.16 -16.03 -10.92
N ILE A 38 1.73 -14.89 -10.50
CA ILE A 38 2.22 -14.66 -9.15
C ILE A 38 1.07 -14.56 -8.13
N ILE A 39 0.03 -13.79 -8.45
CA ILE A 39 -1.11 -13.59 -7.53
C ILE A 39 -2.16 -14.71 -7.62
N GLY A 40 -2.08 -15.57 -8.65
CA GLY A 40 -2.95 -16.72 -8.83
C GLY A 40 -4.38 -16.39 -9.30
N ARG A 41 -4.62 -15.18 -9.82
CA ARG A 41 -5.92 -14.74 -10.34
C ARG A 41 -5.77 -13.66 -11.41
N GLU A 42 -6.81 -13.51 -12.22
CA GLU A 42 -6.93 -12.39 -13.16
C GLU A 42 -7.06 -11.06 -12.39
N ILE A 43 -6.48 -10.01 -12.97
CA ILE A 43 -6.59 -8.65 -12.47
C ILE A 43 -6.32 -7.66 -13.60
N GLU A 44 -7.04 -6.55 -13.61
CA GLU A 44 -6.77 -5.43 -14.51
C GLU A 44 -6.40 -4.21 -13.68
N PHE A 45 -5.38 -3.46 -14.12
CA PHE A 45 -5.06 -2.17 -13.54
C PHE A 45 -5.66 -1.07 -14.41
N VAL A 46 -6.58 -0.30 -13.86
CA VAL A 46 -7.36 0.70 -14.59
C VAL A 46 -6.90 2.14 -14.32
N GLN A 47 -6.02 2.33 -13.32
CA GLN A 47 -5.53 3.65 -12.93
C GLN A 47 -4.06 3.60 -12.50
N ASP A 48 -3.27 4.57 -12.99
CA ASP A 48 -1.92 4.86 -12.54
C ASP A 48 -1.91 6.17 -11.77
N ASN A 49 -1.25 6.17 -10.62
CA ASN A 49 -1.13 7.33 -9.75
C ASN A 49 0.34 7.64 -9.47
N HIS A 50 0.65 8.92 -9.30
CA HIS A 50 1.99 9.40 -8.97
C HIS A 50 1.89 10.49 -7.91
N SER A 51 2.60 10.31 -6.80
CA SER A 51 2.71 11.32 -5.74
C SER A 51 4.16 11.62 -5.41
N LYS A 52 4.40 12.87 -5.01
CA LYS A 52 5.67 13.36 -4.47
C LYS A 52 5.42 13.92 -3.08
N SER A 53 6.28 13.56 -2.12
CA SER A 53 6.11 13.95 -0.72
C SER A 53 7.47 14.22 -0.08
N ALA A 54 7.53 15.20 0.83
CA ALA A 54 8.72 15.54 1.61
C ALA A 54 8.91 14.59 2.80
N LYS A 55 10.10 14.58 3.40
CA LYS A 55 10.42 13.79 4.61
C LYS A 55 9.37 13.96 5.71
N GLY A 56 9.01 12.85 6.35
CA GLY A 56 8.09 12.83 7.49
C GLY A 56 6.62 13.03 7.13
N VAL A 57 6.29 13.22 5.84
CA VAL A 57 4.91 13.14 5.37
C VAL A 57 4.43 11.70 5.48
N LEU A 58 3.29 11.51 6.16
CA LEU A 58 2.52 10.28 6.13
C LEU A 58 1.25 10.48 5.32
N ARG A 59 0.91 9.50 4.48
CA ARG A 59 -0.38 9.41 3.79
C ARG A 59 -1.01 8.08 4.14
N GLY A 60 -2.25 8.09 4.63
CA GLY A 60 -2.97 6.86 4.98
C GLY A 60 -3.56 6.86 6.40
N LEU A 61 -4.27 5.79 6.76
CA LEU A 61 -4.39 4.54 6.00
C LEU A 61 -5.66 4.54 5.13
N HIS A 62 -5.51 4.54 3.80
CA HIS A 62 -6.61 4.71 2.84
C HIS A 62 -7.10 3.38 2.28
N PHE A 63 -8.42 3.26 2.13
CA PHE A 63 -9.08 2.13 1.47
C PHE A 63 -10.37 2.60 0.76
N GLN A 64 -10.86 1.78 -0.18
CA GLN A 64 -12.20 1.93 -0.76
C GLN A 64 -13.07 0.72 -0.35
N LYS A 65 -14.33 0.99 -0.02
CA LYS A 65 -15.32 -0.02 0.42
C LYS A 65 -16.01 -0.72 -0.75
N GLY A 66 -16.61 -1.88 -0.46
CA GLY A 66 -17.50 -2.59 -1.37
C GLY A 66 -16.86 -2.96 -2.71
N ASP A 67 -17.64 -2.85 -3.78
CA ASP A 67 -17.22 -3.17 -5.16
C ASP A 67 -16.15 -2.20 -5.69
N ASP A 68 -15.98 -1.05 -5.04
CA ASP A 68 -14.94 -0.07 -5.37
C ASP A 68 -13.59 -0.39 -4.70
N SER A 69 -13.46 -1.49 -3.94
CA SER A 69 -12.20 -1.83 -3.28
C SER A 69 -11.06 -1.99 -4.28
N GLN A 70 -9.86 -1.54 -3.88
CA GLN A 70 -8.70 -1.45 -4.76
C GLN A 70 -7.58 -2.38 -4.29
N GLY A 71 -7.10 -3.21 -5.21
CA GLY A 71 -5.77 -3.77 -5.16
C GLY A 71 -4.77 -2.76 -5.71
N LYS A 72 -3.61 -2.64 -5.06
CA LYS A 72 -2.57 -1.66 -5.37
C LYS A 72 -1.22 -2.33 -5.56
N LEU A 73 -0.52 -1.97 -6.64
CA LEU A 73 0.88 -2.31 -6.85
C LEU A 73 1.73 -1.05 -6.72
N ILE A 74 2.48 -0.93 -5.63
CA ILE A 74 3.18 0.30 -5.23
C ILE A 74 4.68 0.17 -5.44
N ARG A 75 5.29 1.27 -5.90
CA ARG A 75 6.74 1.40 -6.08
C ARG A 75 7.22 2.80 -5.70
N CYS A 76 8.39 2.87 -5.07
CA CYS A 76 9.14 4.10 -4.89
C CYS A 76 10.17 4.26 -6.02
N ILE A 77 10.09 5.34 -6.80
CA ILE A 77 10.99 5.62 -7.94
C ILE A 77 12.10 6.61 -7.59
N ARG A 78 11.94 7.35 -6.49
CA ARG A 78 12.92 8.27 -5.93
C ARG A 78 12.79 8.31 -4.42
N GLY A 79 13.90 8.32 -3.69
CA GLY A 79 13.92 8.29 -2.23
C GLY A 79 13.55 6.91 -1.66
N ALA A 80 12.99 6.91 -0.46
CA ALA A 80 12.47 5.73 0.24
C ALA A 80 11.24 6.06 1.07
N ILE A 81 10.40 5.04 1.24
CA ILE A 81 9.24 5.06 2.12
C ILE A 81 9.24 3.82 3.02
N PHE A 82 8.62 3.93 4.18
CA PHE A 82 8.12 2.79 4.93
C PHE A 82 6.64 2.62 4.59
N ASP A 83 6.33 1.60 3.79
CA ASP A 83 4.99 1.31 3.26
C ASP A 83 4.27 0.30 4.16
N VAL A 84 2.98 0.54 4.43
CA VAL A 84 2.18 -0.25 5.35
C VAL A 84 0.87 -0.69 4.71
N ALA A 85 0.55 -1.97 4.88
CA ALA A 85 -0.72 -2.58 4.49
C ALA A 85 -1.41 -3.16 5.74
N VAL A 86 -2.69 -2.85 5.92
CA VAL A 86 -3.53 -3.34 7.03
C VAL A 86 -4.68 -4.17 6.47
N ASP A 87 -4.86 -5.39 6.96
CA ASP A 87 -5.95 -6.26 6.54
C ASP A 87 -7.28 -5.87 7.20
N LEU A 88 -8.21 -5.35 6.41
CA LEU A 88 -9.55 -4.94 6.87
C LEU A 88 -10.63 -5.98 6.55
N ARG A 89 -10.27 -7.16 6.03
CA ARG A 89 -11.24 -8.19 5.66
C ARG A 89 -11.79 -8.84 6.94
N ILE A 90 -13.05 -8.55 7.28
CA ILE A 90 -13.71 -8.99 8.52
C ILE A 90 -13.63 -10.50 8.79
N ASN A 91 -13.62 -11.32 7.73
CA ASN A 91 -13.56 -12.79 7.84
C ASN A 91 -12.12 -13.34 7.75
N SER A 92 -11.11 -12.48 7.63
CA SER A 92 -9.71 -12.87 7.53
C SER A 92 -9.15 -13.27 8.90
N ARG A 93 -8.30 -14.31 8.90
CA ARG A 93 -7.52 -14.70 10.10
C ARG A 93 -6.49 -13.65 10.51
N THR A 94 -6.15 -12.73 9.60
CA THR A 94 -5.21 -11.64 9.83
C THR A 94 -5.91 -10.28 9.92
N PHE A 95 -7.23 -10.23 10.12
CA PHE A 95 -7.95 -8.97 10.33
C PHE A 95 -7.29 -8.11 11.42
N GLY A 96 -7.10 -6.82 11.14
CA GLY A 96 -6.44 -5.87 12.02
C GLY A 96 -4.93 -6.08 12.18
N LYS A 97 -4.33 -7.04 11.45
CA LYS A 97 -2.87 -7.19 11.36
C LYS A 97 -2.34 -6.37 10.20
N TRP A 98 -1.07 -6.01 10.31
CA TRP A 98 -0.40 -5.18 9.34
C TRP A 98 0.96 -5.75 8.92
N VAL A 99 1.40 -5.31 7.75
CA VAL A 99 2.73 -5.55 7.17
C VAL A 99 3.36 -4.18 6.94
N GLY A 100 4.63 -4.02 7.29
CA GLY A 100 5.39 -2.81 7.01
C GLY A 100 6.72 -3.15 6.36
N GLU A 101 7.04 -2.48 5.25
CA GLU A 101 8.22 -2.78 4.43
C GLU A 101 8.87 -1.50 3.90
N TYR A 102 10.20 -1.50 3.81
CA TYR A 102 10.94 -0.41 3.19
C TYR A 102 10.95 -0.58 1.67
N ILE A 103 10.36 0.39 0.97
CA ILE A 103 10.33 0.45 -0.49
C ILE A 103 11.12 1.66 -0.95
N SER A 104 12.13 1.48 -1.79
CA SER A 104 13.01 2.58 -2.21
C SER A 104 13.43 2.50 -3.67
N ALA A 105 13.89 3.64 -4.19
CA ALA A 105 14.52 3.70 -5.51
C ALA A 105 15.78 2.84 -5.60
N GLU A 106 16.46 2.63 -4.47
CA GLU A 106 17.67 1.83 -4.36
C GLU A 106 17.34 0.33 -4.44
N ASN A 107 16.46 -0.16 -3.57
CA ASN A 107 16.11 -1.58 -3.49
C ASN A 107 15.18 -2.04 -4.62
N LYS A 108 14.50 -1.08 -5.28
CA LYS A 108 13.63 -1.28 -6.46
C LYS A 108 12.48 -2.28 -6.21
N LYS A 109 12.19 -2.57 -4.95
CA LYS A 109 11.08 -3.44 -4.54
C LYS A 109 9.76 -2.82 -4.95
N GLN A 110 8.77 -3.67 -5.11
CA GLN A 110 7.38 -3.29 -5.18
C GLN A 110 6.62 -4.05 -4.12
N ILE A 111 5.53 -3.47 -3.63
CA ILE A 111 4.60 -4.14 -2.73
C ILE A 111 3.24 -4.25 -3.44
N TRP A 112 2.72 -5.47 -3.46
CA TRP A 112 1.36 -5.77 -3.88
C TRP A 112 0.47 -5.89 -2.66
N ILE A 113 -0.62 -5.12 -2.66
CA ILE A 113 -1.64 -5.09 -1.62
C ILE A 113 -2.98 -5.40 -2.31
N PRO A 114 -3.67 -6.51 -2.00
CA PRO A 114 -4.94 -6.85 -2.66
C PRO A 114 -6.11 -6.00 -2.13
N GLU A 115 -7.28 -6.14 -2.74
CA GLU A 115 -8.51 -5.49 -2.26
C GLU A 115 -8.83 -5.88 -0.80
N GLY A 116 -9.55 -5.01 -0.10
CA GLY A 116 -9.91 -5.21 1.31
C GLY A 116 -8.80 -4.85 2.31
N PHE A 117 -7.77 -4.14 1.87
CA PHE A 117 -6.70 -3.63 2.73
C PHE A 117 -6.73 -2.10 2.78
N ALA A 118 -6.35 -1.54 3.92
CA ALA A 118 -5.95 -0.14 4.00
C ALA A 118 -4.44 0.00 3.78
N HIS A 119 -4.05 1.07 3.08
CA HIS A 119 -2.68 1.32 2.67
C HIS A 119 -2.23 2.71 3.12
N GLY A 120 -0.99 2.83 3.59
CA GLY A 120 -0.34 4.11 3.78
C GLY A 120 1.17 4.00 3.78
N PHE A 121 1.85 5.14 3.79
CA PHE A 121 3.30 5.17 3.84
C PHE A 121 3.83 6.41 4.55
N LEU A 122 5.03 6.28 5.11
CA LEU A 122 5.83 7.36 5.70
C LEU A 122 7.07 7.61 4.85
N VAL A 123 7.33 8.88 4.51
CA VAL A 123 8.52 9.26 3.72
C VAL A 123 9.77 9.35 4.60
N MET A 124 10.81 8.61 4.24
CA MET A 124 12.03 8.47 5.04
C MET A 124 13.16 9.42 4.60
N ASN A 125 13.26 9.72 3.31
CA ASN A 125 14.25 10.64 2.74
C ASN A 125 13.69 12.07 2.62
N ASP A 126 14.55 13.04 2.30
CA ASP A 126 14.17 14.45 2.08
C ASP A 126 12.95 14.61 1.17
N GLU A 127 12.90 13.79 0.12
CA GLU A 127 11.74 13.64 -0.74
C GLU A 127 11.67 12.22 -1.34
N SER A 128 10.44 11.76 -1.57
CA SER A 128 10.18 10.51 -2.27
C SER A 128 9.08 10.67 -3.32
N GLU A 129 9.24 9.95 -4.43
CA GLU A 129 8.25 9.83 -5.50
C GLU A 129 7.73 8.39 -5.53
N ILE A 130 6.41 8.25 -5.40
CA ILE A 130 5.70 6.98 -5.31
C ILE A 130 4.79 6.88 -6.52
N VAL A 131 4.92 5.79 -7.26
CA VAL A 131 4.01 5.43 -8.35
C VAL A 131 3.25 4.17 -7.95
N TYR A 132 1.95 4.11 -8.26
CA TYR A 132 1.18 2.92 -8.00
C TYR A 132 0.07 2.70 -9.02
N LYS A 133 -0.21 1.42 -9.27
CA LYS A 133 -1.32 0.95 -10.09
C LYS A 133 -2.48 0.57 -9.18
N ALA A 134 -3.72 0.85 -9.58
CA ALA A 134 -4.93 0.46 -8.86
C ALA A 134 -5.87 -0.37 -9.75
N SER A 135 -6.50 -1.41 -9.17
CA SER A 135 -7.41 -2.32 -9.89
C SER A 135 -8.85 -1.81 -10.01
N SER A 136 -9.19 -0.71 -9.35
CA SER A 136 -10.47 0.00 -9.50
C SER A 136 -10.23 1.50 -9.59
N PHE A 137 -11.18 2.23 -10.18
CA PHE A 137 -11.10 3.69 -10.26
C PHE A 137 -11.20 4.34 -8.88
N TYR A 138 -10.64 5.55 -8.77
CA TYR A 138 -10.87 6.36 -7.59
C TYR A 138 -12.35 6.72 -7.46
N ASN A 139 -12.94 6.38 -6.31
CA ASN A 139 -14.30 6.75 -5.95
C ASN A 139 -14.29 7.46 -4.58
N PRO A 140 -14.41 8.80 -4.53
CA PRO A 140 -14.37 9.55 -3.28
C PRO A 140 -15.51 9.20 -2.33
N ASN A 141 -16.63 8.66 -2.82
CA ASN A 141 -17.76 8.27 -1.99
C ASN A 141 -17.54 6.91 -1.31
N ALA A 142 -16.65 6.08 -1.86
CA ALA A 142 -16.27 4.79 -1.29
C ALA A 142 -14.96 4.87 -0.50
N GLU A 143 -14.20 5.95 -0.64
CA GLU A 143 -12.94 6.16 0.08
C GLU A 143 -13.18 6.45 1.55
N GLU A 144 -12.45 5.72 2.40
CA GLU A 144 -12.37 5.97 3.82
C GLU A 144 -10.93 5.91 4.31
N THR A 145 -10.71 6.37 5.55
CA THR A 145 -9.39 6.44 6.16
C THR A 145 -9.44 5.85 7.57
N ILE A 146 -8.60 4.86 7.83
CA ILE A 146 -8.31 4.40 9.20
C ILE A 146 -7.21 5.29 9.78
N LYS A 147 -7.30 5.60 11.08
CA LYS A 147 -6.24 6.31 11.80
C LYS A 147 -4.91 5.58 11.64
N TRP A 148 -3.90 6.32 11.20
CA TRP A 148 -2.53 5.80 11.08
C TRP A 148 -1.92 5.41 12.43
N ASN A 149 -2.38 6.03 13.52
CA ASN A 149 -1.97 5.81 14.90
C ASN A 149 -3.06 5.13 15.74
N ASP A 150 -3.92 4.33 15.12
CA ASP A 150 -4.91 3.54 15.83
C ASP A 150 -4.25 2.59 16.85
N GLU A 151 -4.75 2.59 18.08
CA GLU A 151 -4.17 1.83 19.20
C GLU A 151 -4.31 0.32 19.04
N ASP A 152 -5.38 -0.16 18.36
CA ASP A 152 -5.58 -1.59 18.12
C ASP A 152 -4.65 -2.11 17.03
N LEU A 153 -4.38 -1.28 16.01
CA LEU A 153 -3.41 -1.59 14.98
C LEU A 153 -1.97 -1.56 15.50
N ASN A 154 -1.65 -0.60 16.37
CA ASN A 154 -0.35 -0.41 16.99
C ASN A 154 0.80 -0.56 15.98
N ILE A 155 0.74 0.22 14.90
CA ILE A 155 1.72 0.14 13.81
C ILE A 155 3.06 0.71 14.29
N ASN A 156 4.12 -0.07 14.12
CA ASN A 156 5.47 0.34 14.48
C ASN A 156 6.07 1.23 13.37
N TRP A 157 5.56 2.46 13.26
CA TRP A 157 6.14 3.46 12.38
C TRP A 157 7.59 3.76 12.82
N PRO A 158 8.56 3.79 11.89
CA PRO A 158 9.98 3.96 12.25
C PRO A 158 10.30 5.35 12.80
N GLU A 159 9.50 6.36 12.44
CA GLU A 159 9.60 7.74 12.90
C GLU A 159 8.18 8.30 13.11
N GLN A 160 8.04 9.33 13.94
CA GLN A 160 6.78 10.05 14.07
C GLN A 160 6.56 10.93 12.82
N PRO A 161 5.36 10.92 12.21
CA PRO A 161 5.09 11.77 11.08
C PRO A 161 5.11 13.25 11.49
N SER A 162 5.76 14.08 10.67
CA SER A 162 5.82 15.53 10.86
C SER A 162 4.68 16.26 10.12
N SER A 163 4.03 15.59 9.16
CA SER A 163 2.98 16.18 8.34
C SER A 163 1.95 15.14 7.91
N LEU A 164 0.67 15.49 8.08
CA LEU A 164 -0.50 14.67 7.75
C LEU A 164 -1.55 15.57 7.09
N SER A 165 -2.32 15.04 6.14
CA SER A 165 -3.49 15.78 5.64
C SER A 165 -4.60 15.84 6.69
N LEU A 166 -5.56 16.75 6.54
CA LEU A 166 -6.73 16.81 7.43
C LEU A 166 -7.56 15.51 7.37
N LYS A 167 -7.58 14.84 6.20
CA LYS A 167 -8.24 13.54 6.02
C LYS A 167 -7.56 12.46 6.88
N ASP A 168 -6.22 12.40 6.85
CA ASP A 168 -5.44 11.43 7.62
C ASP A 168 -5.53 11.66 9.14
N GLN A 169 -5.60 12.93 9.56
CA GLN A 169 -5.79 13.29 10.97
C GLN A 169 -7.17 12.86 11.50
N ASN A 170 -8.18 12.85 10.63
CA ASN A 170 -9.58 12.56 10.98
C ASN A 170 -10.02 11.14 10.61
N GLY A 171 -9.07 10.22 10.40
CA GLY A 171 -9.40 8.81 10.17
C GLY A 171 -10.29 8.23 11.29
N ILE A 172 -11.08 7.22 10.95
CA ILE A 172 -11.86 6.46 11.94
C ILE A 172 -10.97 5.41 12.62
N SER A 173 -11.33 4.99 13.83
CA SER A 173 -10.65 3.87 14.48
C SER A 173 -10.99 2.54 13.80
N LEU A 174 -10.13 1.53 13.99
CA LEU A 174 -10.42 0.17 13.56
C LEU A 174 -11.69 -0.37 14.23
N GLU A 175 -11.88 -0.07 15.51
CA GLU A 175 -13.10 -0.42 16.25
C GLU A 175 -14.36 0.17 15.59
N LYS A 176 -14.32 1.46 15.24
CA LYS A 176 -15.46 2.13 14.58
C LYS A 176 -15.75 1.48 13.23
N TYR A 177 -14.72 1.24 12.42
CA TYR A 177 -14.85 0.51 11.15
C TYR A 177 -15.52 -0.86 11.33
N LEU A 178 -15.04 -1.65 12.31
CA LEU A 178 -15.61 -2.96 12.62
C LEU A 178 -17.09 -2.87 13.06
N SER A 179 -17.47 -1.82 13.79
CA SER A 179 -18.85 -1.59 14.21
C SER A 179 -19.77 -1.28 13.01
N GLU A 180 -19.30 -0.47 12.05
CA GLU A 180 -20.04 -0.09 10.86
C GLU A 180 -20.27 -1.30 9.95
N CYS A 181 -19.25 -2.14 9.72
CA CYS A 181 -19.39 -3.36 8.94
C CYS A 181 -20.34 -4.41 9.54
N LYS A 182 -20.57 -4.37 10.87
CA LYS A 182 -21.55 -5.25 11.52
C LYS A 182 -22.98 -4.76 11.37
N ASN A 183 -23.18 -3.45 11.24
CA ASN A 183 -24.50 -2.83 11.09
C ASN A 183 -25.00 -2.83 9.63
N GLU A 184 -24.11 -3.05 8.66
CA GLU A 184 -24.43 -3.18 7.22
C GLU A 184 -24.89 -4.61 6.83
N LYS A 185 -24.91 -5.58 7.76
CA LYS A 185 -25.38 -6.95 7.57
C LYS A 185 -26.72 -7.20 8.25
#